data_AF-A0A1Y3MPW9-F1
#
_entry.id   AF-A0A1Y3MPW9-F1
#
_cell.length_a   1.000
_cell.length_b   1.000
_cell.length_c   1.000
_cell.angle_alpha   90.00
_cell.angle_beta   90.00
_cell.angle_gamma   90.00
#
_symmetry.space_group_name_H-M   'P 1'
#
loop_
_entity.id
_entity.type
_entity.pdbx_description
1 polymer ?
#
loop_
_entity_poly.entity_id
_entity_poly.type
_entity_poly.pdbx_seq_one_letter_code
_entity_poly.pdbx_strand_id
1 'polypeptide(L)'
;MNTKNIMTYIFIYIILYIQSIYSLDLTVNTTDIPGYLIHKYDKDKIVNRKGLRAFHGRNYYCRNDNCISFENGNGHPPLIEFPDENGNIKRYILETCGYEEPETFWYCSYRYKYNDTSSYRIKCYNDSDCFYNKCISQRCVYNGDSSVTHCDTIYKYFSIFEYSYIHCGKDYEEPCNKNSECSSNECGGTDIDICSLSVKEPSDSDENQFEKIEK
;
A
#
# COMPACT_ATOMS: atom_id res chain seq x y z
N MET A 1 53.48 -18.79 -3.68
CA MET A 1 52.19 -18.52 -4.35
C MET A 1 52.29 -17.16 -5.02
N ASN A 2 52.14 -17.09 -6.34
CA ASN A 2 52.45 -15.89 -7.13
C ASN A 2 51.43 -14.77 -6.85
N THR A 3 51.88 -13.58 -6.45
CA THR A 3 51.02 -12.44 -6.05
C THR A 3 50.03 -12.03 -7.14
N LYS A 4 50.36 -12.23 -8.43
CA LYS A 4 49.43 -12.04 -9.55
C LYS A 4 48.23 -12.98 -9.50
N ASN A 5 48.41 -14.24 -9.11
CA ASN A 5 47.31 -15.21 -9.05
C ASN A 5 46.35 -14.88 -7.89
N ILE A 6 46.88 -14.42 -6.74
CA ILE A 6 46.07 -14.02 -5.58
C ILE A 6 45.16 -12.83 -5.93
N MET A 7 45.69 -11.82 -6.62
CA MET A 7 44.89 -10.66 -7.05
C MET A 7 43.77 -11.07 -8.03
N THR A 8 44.05 -11.99 -8.96
CA THR A 8 43.01 -12.50 -9.88
C THR A 8 41.90 -13.23 -9.13
N TYR A 9 42.23 -14.06 -8.14
CA TYR A 9 41.22 -14.75 -7.32
C TYR A 9 40.35 -13.79 -6.50
N ILE A 10 40.96 -12.74 -5.93
CA ILE A 10 40.21 -11.70 -5.20
C ILE A 10 39.26 -10.96 -6.14
N PHE A 11 39.71 -10.58 -7.34
CA PHE A 11 38.85 -9.93 -8.34
C PHE A 11 37.68 -10.82 -8.78
N ILE A 12 37.92 -12.11 -9.02
CA ILE A 12 36.86 -13.08 -9.34
C ILE A 12 35.87 -13.19 -8.17
N TYR A 13 36.36 -13.27 -6.94
CA TYR A 13 35.50 -13.36 -5.75
C TYR A 13 34.66 -12.09 -5.55
N ILE A 14 35.24 -10.91 -5.80
CA ILE A 14 34.52 -9.63 -5.76
C ILE A 14 33.46 -9.56 -6.85
N ILE A 15 33.77 -9.98 -8.09
CA ILE A 15 32.78 -10.00 -9.18
C ILE A 15 31.64 -10.98 -8.88
N LEU A 16 31.96 -12.18 -8.37
CA LEU A 16 30.96 -13.17 -7.93
C LEU A 16 30.13 -12.68 -6.74
N TYR A 17 30.73 -11.91 -5.83
CA TYR A 17 30.03 -11.33 -4.68
C TYR A 17 29.11 -10.17 -5.09
N ILE A 18 29.56 -9.29 -6.01
CA ILE A 18 28.75 -8.23 -6.62
C ILE A 18 27.60 -8.83 -7.43
N GLN A 19 27.83 -9.98 -8.08
CA GLN A 19 26.77 -10.76 -8.74
C GLN A 19 25.75 -11.36 -7.76
N SER A 20 26.00 -11.37 -6.46
CA SER A 20 25.09 -11.99 -5.48
C SER A 20 24.05 -11.01 -4.89
N ILE A 21 24.15 -9.71 -5.18
CA ILE A 21 23.21 -8.67 -4.69
C ILE A 21 22.68 -7.88 -5.88
N TYR A 22 21.73 -8.47 -6.62
CA TYR A 22 21.05 -7.78 -7.71
C TYR A 22 19.70 -7.20 -7.22
N SER A 23 19.56 -5.89 -7.37
CA SER A 23 18.26 -5.20 -7.27
C SER A 23 17.75 -4.95 -8.69
N LEU A 24 16.63 -5.54 -9.07
CA LEU A 24 16.01 -5.29 -10.37
C LEU A 24 15.04 -4.11 -10.26
N ASP A 25 15.21 -3.11 -11.13
CA ASP A 25 14.25 -2.01 -11.20
C ASP A 25 12.99 -2.44 -11.97
N LEU A 26 11.83 -2.32 -11.31
CA LEU A 26 10.51 -2.54 -11.88
C LEU A 26 9.81 -1.20 -12.12
N THR A 27 9.03 -1.16 -13.20
CA THR A 27 8.22 -0.01 -13.60
C THR A 27 6.82 -0.50 -13.97
N VAL A 28 5.88 0.44 -14.13
CA VAL A 28 4.53 0.10 -14.64
C VAL A 28 4.56 -0.54 -16.03
N ASN A 29 5.63 -0.35 -16.81
CA ASN A 29 5.79 -0.90 -18.16
C ASN A 29 6.54 -2.24 -18.20
N THR A 30 7.03 -2.74 -17.08
CA THR A 30 7.74 -4.03 -17.04
C THR A 30 6.77 -5.16 -17.40
N THR A 31 7.19 -6.07 -18.29
CA THR A 31 6.35 -7.18 -18.78
C THR A 31 6.32 -8.34 -17.79
N ASP A 32 7.47 -8.70 -17.22
CA ASP A 32 7.64 -9.89 -16.39
C ASP A 32 7.65 -9.52 -14.90
N ILE A 33 6.48 -9.10 -14.40
CA ILE A 33 6.28 -8.75 -13.00
C ILE A 33 5.78 -9.99 -12.25
N PRO A 34 6.42 -10.40 -11.14
CA PRO A 34 5.94 -11.45 -10.28
C PRO A 34 4.50 -11.21 -9.81
N GLY A 35 3.65 -12.23 -9.87
CA GLY A 35 2.22 -12.09 -9.58
C GLY A 35 1.89 -11.56 -8.17
N TYR A 36 2.74 -11.83 -7.18
CA TYR A 36 2.54 -11.33 -5.80
C TYR A 36 2.79 -9.83 -5.65
N LEU A 37 3.45 -9.19 -6.63
CA LEU A 37 3.69 -7.75 -6.63
C LEU A 37 2.58 -6.94 -7.29
N ILE A 38 1.59 -7.60 -7.90
CA ILE A 38 0.55 -6.94 -8.67
C ILE A 38 -0.84 -7.44 -8.32
N HIS A 39 -1.69 -6.52 -7.89
CA HIS A 39 -3.12 -6.76 -7.83
C HIS A 39 -3.71 -6.62 -9.24
N LYS A 40 -4.12 -7.74 -9.84
CA LYS A 40 -4.73 -7.75 -11.17
C LYS A 40 -6.16 -7.23 -11.14
N TYR A 41 -6.55 -6.53 -12.19
CA TYR A 41 -7.88 -5.98 -12.30
C TYR A 41 -8.90 -7.11 -12.43
N ASP A 42 -9.92 -7.07 -11.59
CA ASP A 42 -11.05 -7.99 -11.62
C ASP A 42 -12.35 -7.16 -11.58
N LYS A 43 -13.04 -7.10 -12.72
CA LYS A 43 -14.23 -6.27 -12.88
C LYS A 43 -15.33 -6.65 -11.89
N ASP A 44 -15.43 -7.92 -11.52
CA ASP A 44 -16.47 -8.41 -10.62
C ASP A 44 -16.21 -8.04 -9.15
N LYS A 45 -14.97 -7.62 -8.83
CA LYS A 45 -14.56 -7.14 -7.51
C LYS A 45 -14.59 -5.62 -7.36
N ILE A 46 -14.83 -4.89 -8.45
CA ILE A 46 -14.96 -3.44 -8.39
C ILE A 46 -16.32 -3.07 -7.82
N VAL A 47 -16.31 -2.21 -6.80
CA VAL A 47 -17.52 -1.71 -6.15
C VAL A 47 -17.61 -0.21 -6.35
N ASN A 48 -18.81 0.31 -6.57
CA ASN A 48 -19.03 1.75 -6.60
C ASN A 48 -18.89 2.34 -5.19
N ARG A 49 -18.25 3.51 -5.06
CA ARG A 49 -18.02 4.19 -3.78
C ARG A 49 -19.30 4.38 -2.94
N LYS A 50 -20.45 4.66 -3.57
CA LYS A 50 -21.75 4.80 -2.88
C LYS A 50 -22.34 3.47 -2.41
N GLY A 51 -21.86 2.36 -2.98
CA GLY A 51 -22.27 1.01 -2.65
C GLY A 51 -21.36 0.31 -1.64
N LEU A 52 -20.33 1.00 -1.12
CA LEU A 52 -19.47 0.44 -0.07
C LEU A 52 -20.29 0.09 1.17
N ARG A 53 -19.93 -1.03 1.79
CA ARG A 53 -20.54 -1.51 3.02
C ARG A 53 -19.44 -1.86 4.01
N ALA A 54 -19.71 -1.58 5.27
CA ALA A 54 -18.84 -1.99 6.36
C ALA A 54 -18.76 -3.52 6.39
N PHE A 55 -17.54 -4.04 6.32
CA PHE A 55 -17.27 -5.48 6.44
C PHE A 55 -16.07 -5.68 7.34
N HIS A 56 -16.16 -6.68 8.21
CA HIS A 56 -15.10 -6.97 9.16
C HIS A 56 -13.78 -7.25 8.44
N GLY A 57 -12.68 -6.65 8.92
CA GLY A 57 -11.34 -6.85 8.38
C GLY A 57 -11.14 -6.40 6.94
N ARG A 58 -11.92 -5.44 6.42
CA ARG A 58 -11.74 -4.91 5.07
C ARG A 58 -11.55 -3.40 5.02
N ASN A 59 -10.64 -3.00 4.13
CA ASN A 59 -10.43 -1.63 3.68
C ASN A 59 -10.60 -1.55 2.16
N TYR A 60 -10.69 -0.32 1.65
CA TYR A 60 -10.92 -0.05 0.24
C TYR A 60 -10.03 1.06 -0.26
N TYR A 61 -9.46 0.85 -1.44
CA TYR A 61 -8.81 1.91 -2.22
C TYR A 61 -9.76 2.33 -3.33
N CYS A 62 -10.17 3.58 -3.30
CA CYS A 62 -11.05 4.17 -4.29
C CYS A 62 -10.27 5.15 -5.15
N ARG A 63 -10.50 5.12 -6.46
CA ARG A 63 -10.10 6.19 -7.38
C ARG A 63 -11.32 6.61 -8.16
N ASN A 64 -11.70 7.88 -8.01
CA ASN A 64 -13.03 8.36 -8.40
C ASN A 64 -14.13 7.55 -7.68
N ASP A 65 -15.10 7.04 -8.43
CA ASP A 65 -16.21 6.24 -7.92
C ASP A 65 -15.94 4.73 -7.92
N ASN A 66 -14.82 4.27 -8.47
CA ASN A 66 -14.46 2.85 -8.49
C ASN A 66 -13.60 2.54 -7.27
N CYS A 67 -13.92 1.45 -6.58
CA CYS A 67 -13.21 1.00 -5.39
C CYS A 67 -12.85 -0.48 -5.48
N ILE A 68 -11.75 -0.84 -4.84
CA ILE A 68 -11.29 -2.22 -4.69
C ILE A 68 -11.03 -2.52 -3.22
N SER A 69 -11.35 -3.73 -2.76
CA SER A 69 -11.19 -4.11 -1.37
C SER A 69 -9.90 -4.90 -1.13
N PHE A 70 -9.23 -4.61 -0.01
CA PHE A 70 -8.19 -5.46 0.54
C PHE A 70 -8.58 -5.94 1.95
N GLU A 71 -7.98 -7.04 2.37
CA GLU A 71 -8.09 -7.53 3.75
C GLU A 71 -7.10 -6.76 4.63
N ASN A 72 -7.53 -6.39 5.83
CA ASN A 72 -6.70 -5.74 6.82
C ASN A 72 -5.52 -6.64 7.22
N GLY A 73 -4.36 -6.06 7.49
CA GLY A 73 -3.18 -6.78 8.00
C GLY A 73 -2.40 -7.61 6.97
N ASN A 74 -2.98 -7.95 5.82
CA ASN A 74 -2.29 -8.72 4.76
C ASN A 74 -1.38 -7.87 3.85
N GLY A 75 -1.32 -6.56 4.09
CA GLY A 75 -0.73 -5.59 3.18
C GLY A 75 -1.45 -5.56 1.83
N HIS A 76 -1.05 -4.66 0.94
CA HIS A 76 -1.46 -4.70 -0.46
C HIS A 76 -0.24 -4.91 -1.35
N PRO A 77 -0.40 -5.53 -2.53
CA PRO A 77 0.65 -5.54 -3.53
C PRO A 77 1.05 -4.09 -3.89
N PRO A 78 2.31 -3.83 -4.22
CA PRO A 78 2.76 -2.48 -4.51
C PRO A 78 2.35 -1.95 -5.88
N LEU A 79 1.86 -2.83 -6.76
CA LEU A 79 1.30 -2.46 -8.05
C LEU A 79 -0.17 -2.89 -8.12
N ILE A 80 -0.96 -2.12 -8.86
CA ILE A 80 -2.37 -2.41 -9.10
C ILE A 80 -2.74 -2.13 -10.55
N GLU A 81 -3.58 -2.98 -11.13
CA GLU A 81 -4.26 -2.69 -12.39
C GLU A 81 -5.63 -2.06 -12.08
N PHE A 82 -5.87 -0.89 -12.64
CA PHE A 82 -7.07 -0.09 -12.35
C PHE A 82 -7.51 0.68 -13.61
N PRO A 83 -8.82 0.95 -13.81
CA PRO A 83 -9.26 1.78 -14.91
C PRO A 83 -8.75 3.22 -14.77
N ASP A 84 -8.27 3.79 -15.89
CA ASP A 84 -8.02 5.22 -16.03
C ASP A 84 -9.34 6.01 -16.23
N GLU A 85 -9.22 7.32 -16.44
CA GLU A 85 -10.36 8.22 -16.68
C GLU A 85 -11.16 7.87 -17.94
N ASN A 86 -10.55 7.17 -18.90
CA ASN A 86 -11.19 6.71 -20.14
C ASN A 86 -11.70 5.26 -20.02
N GLY A 87 -11.58 4.64 -18.85
CA GLY A 87 -11.96 3.25 -18.60
C GLY A 87 -10.96 2.21 -19.11
N ASN A 88 -9.78 2.61 -19.58
CA ASN A 88 -8.73 1.68 -19.99
C ASN A 88 -8.03 1.14 -18.75
N ILE A 89 -7.80 -0.18 -18.71
CA ILE A 89 -7.06 -0.78 -17.61
C ILE A 89 -5.58 -0.44 -17.76
N LYS A 90 -5.06 0.30 -16.79
CA LYS A 90 -3.65 0.68 -16.70
C LYS A 90 -3.07 0.17 -15.38
N ARG A 91 -1.78 -0.10 -15.38
CA ARG A 91 -1.01 -0.41 -14.18
C ARG A 91 -0.54 0.86 -13.49
N TYR A 92 -0.70 0.90 -12.18
CA TYR A 92 -0.23 1.97 -11.30
C TYR A 92 0.63 1.39 -10.18
N ILE A 93 1.50 2.24 -9.64
CA ILE A 93 2.20 1.99 -8.39
C ILE A 93 1.28 2.44 -7.26
N LEU A 94 0.84 1.48 -6.43
CA LEU A 94 -0.02 1.69 -5.27
C LEU A 94 0.81 2.07 -4.03
N GLU A 95 2.00 1.48 -3.88
CA GLU A 95 2.94 1.85 -2.80
C GLU A 95 3.26 3.34 -2.89
N THR A 96 2.90 4.08 -1.85
CA THR A 96 2.99 5.53 -1.81
C THR A 96 3.75 5.97 -0.56
N CYS A 97 4.65 6.93 -0.73
CA CYS A 97 5.49 7.46 0.33
C CYS A 97 4.87 8.69 0.97
N GLY A 98 5.09 8.83 2.28
CA GLY A 98 5.09 10.13 2.91
C GLY A 98 6.28 10.97 2.44
N TYR A 99 6.03 12.25 2.18
CA TYR A 99 7.04 13.19 1.68
C TYR A 99 6.82 14.57 2.29
N GLU A 100 7.88 15.13 2.86
CA GLU A 100 7.95 16.53 3.28
C GLU A 100 9.10 17.24 2.57
N GLU A 101 8.81 18.45 2.13
CA GLU A 101 9.81 19.31 1.52
C GLU A 101 10.89 19.70 2.55
N PRO A 102 12.18 19.73 2.18
CA PRO A 102 12.67 19.73 0.80
C PRO A 102 12.97 18.35 0.18
N GLU A 103 13.02 17.24 0.93
CA GLU A 103 13.22 15.89 0.35
C GLU A 103 13.18 14.74 1.39
N THR A 104 12.47 14.93 2.50
CA THR A 104 12.42 13.92 3.56
C THR A 104 11.35 12.90 3.22
N PHE A 105 11.76 11.79 2.59
CA PHE A 105 10.91 10.61 2.44
C PHE A 105 10.88 9.83 3.75
N TRP A 106 9.70 9.44 4.19
CA TRP A 106 9.52 8.51 5.29
C TRP A 106 8.55 7.39 4.90
N TYR A 107 8.61 6.29 5.64
CA TYR A 107 7.70 5.14 5.53
C TYR A 107 7.42 4.72 4.07
N CYS A 108 8.45 4.20 3.38
CA CYS A 108 8.23 3.47 2.13
C CYS A 108 9.08 2.22 2.04
N SER A 109 8.47 1.11 1.62
CA SER A 109 9.18 -0.14 1.36
C SER A 109 9.36 -0.33 -0.14
N TYR A 110 10.21 0.47 -0.78
CA TYR A 110 10.44 0.32 -2.24
C TYR A 110 11.28 -0.92 -2.62
N ARG A 111 11.74 -1.74 -1.66
CA ARG A 111 12.51 -2.96 -1.90
C ARG A 111 11.73 -4.20 -1.49
N TYR A 112 11.32 -4.98 -2.47
CA TYR A 112 10.60 -6.24 -2.24
C TYR A 112 11.53 -7.41 -2.46
N LYS A 113 11.65 -8.29 -1.46
CA LYS A 113 12.45 -9.51 -1.61
C LYS A 113 11.78 -10.47 -2.58
N TYR A 114 12.58 -11.05 -3.46
CA TYR A 114 12.19 -12.19 -4.30
C TYR A 114 12.68 -13.50 -3.69
N ASN A 115 13.92 -13.48 -3.20
CA ASN A 115 14.61 -14.53 -2.48
C ASN A 115 15.66 -13.89 -1.56
N ASP A 116 16.52 -14.70 -0.93
CA ASP A 116 17.53 -14.19 0.01
C ASP A 116 18.61 -13.29 -0.63
N THR A 117 18.73 -13.28 -1.96
CA THR A 117 19.81 -12.60 -2.71
C THR A 117 19.33 -11.51 -3.67
N SER A 118 18.05 -11.53 -4.05
CA SER A 118 17.47 -10.65 -5.07
C SER A 118 16.31 -9.84 -4.52
N SER A 119 16.29 -8.57 -4.89
CA SER A 119 15.19 -7.66 -4.55
C SER A 119 14.70 -6.90 -5.77
N TYR A 120 13.44 -6.50 -5.75
CA TYR A 120 12.85 -5.61 -6.73
C TYR A 120 12.77 -4.20 -6.16
N ARG A 121 13.12 -3.21 -6.98
CA ARG A 121 12.93 -1.80 -6.70
C ARG A 121 11.89 -1.21 -7.62
N ILE A 122 10.76 -0.77 -7.08
CA ILE A 122 9.72 -0.15 -7.90
C ILE A 122 10.05 1.35 -8.07
N LYS A 123 9.93 1.84 -9.31
CA LYS A 123 10.22 3.23 -9.68
C LYS A 123 9.12 3.81 -10.56
N CYS A 124 8.75 5.06 -10.29
CA CYS A 124 7.97 5.89 -11.19
C CYS A 124 8.88 6.79 -12.04
N TYR A 125 8.42 7.17 -13.23
CA TYR A 125 9.06 8.18 -14.08
C TYR A 125 8.12 9.33 -14.45
N ASN A 126 6.81 9.09 -14.40
CA ASN A 126 5.78 10.10 -14.61
C ASN A 126 4.80 10.08 -13.44
N ASP A 127 4.16 11.21 -13.15
CA ASP A 127 3.09 11.30 -12.16
C ASP A 127 2.01 10.25 -12.40
N SER A 128 1.63 10.06 -13.67
CA SER A 128 0.60 9.10 -14.07
C SER A 128 0.97 7.62 -13.83
N ASP A 129 2.21 7.31 -13.47
CA ASP A 129 2.62 5.96 -13.07
C ASP A 129 2.15 5.65 -11.64
N CYS A 130 1.93 6.68 -10.82
CA CYS A 130 1.53 6.58 -9.43
C CYS A 130 0.01 6.57 -9.29
N PHE A 131 -0.51 5.77 -8.36
CA PHE A 131 -1.95 5.72 -8.10
C PHE A 131 -2.48 7.08 -7.65
N TYR A 132 -1.74 7.77 -6.78
CA TYR A 132 -2.02 9.14 -6.33
C TYR A 132 -1.61 10.24 -7.34
N ASN A 133 -1.12 9.89 -8.52
CA ASN A 133 -0.73 10.83 -9.58
C ASN A 133 0.34 11.87 -9.17
N LYS A 134 1.41 11.42 -8.49
CA LYS A 134 2.56 12.27 -8.16
C LYS A 134 3.83 11.44 -7.97
N CYS A 135 4.86 11.77 -8.73
CA CYS A 135 6.16 11.09 -8.74
C CYS A 135 7.27 12.10 -8.39
N ILE A 136 7.97 11.88 -7.28
CA ILE A 136 9.12 12.70 -6.86
C ILE A 136 10.32 11.78 -6.66
N SER A 137 11.46 12.12 -7.28
CA SER A 137 12.71 11.37 -7.12
C SER A 137 12.56 9.86 -7.32
N GLN A 138 11.80 9.48 -8.37
CA GLN A 138 11.49 8.09 -8.75
C GLN A 138 10.63 7.31 -7.74
N ARG A 139 9.92 8.00 -6.84
CA ARG A 139 9.00 7.43 -5.85
C ARG A 139 7.62 8.07 -5.95
N CYS A 140 6.59 7.26 -5.78
CA CYS A 140 5.23 7.77 -5.66
C CYS A 140 5.01 8.38 -4.29
N VAL A 141 4.38 9.54 -4.24
CA VAL A 141 4.08 10.26 -3.00
C VAL A 141 2.62 10.66 -2.96
N TYR A 142 2.09 10.89 -1.76
CA TYR A 142 0.71 11.36 -1.62
C TYR A 142 0.51 12.72 -2.30
N ASN A 143 -0.65 12.88 -2.92
CA ASN A 143 -1.07 14.10 -3.59
C ASN A 143 -2.46 14.48 -3.11
N GLY A 144 -2.55 15.59 -2.37
CA GLY A 144 -3.82 16.07 -1.82
C GLY A 144 -4.87 16.45 -2.87
N ASP A 145 -4.45 16.71 -4.12
CA ASP A 145 -5.36 16.99 -5.24
C ASP A 145 -5.80 15.72 -5.99
N SER A 146 -5.35 14.54 -5.56
CA SER A 146 -5.69 13.27 -6.19
C SER A 146 -7.15 12.89 -5.96
N SER A 147 -7.75 12.22 -6.95
CA SER A 147 -9.08 11.60 -6.82
C SER A 147 -9.08 10.31 -6.00
N VAL A 148 -7.92 9.90 -5.48
CA VAL A 148 -7.76 8.68 -4.70
C VAL A 148 -8.21 8.93 -3.26
N THR A 149 -8.88 7.95 -2.66
CA THR A 149 -9.27 7.97 -1.25
C THR A 149 -9.17 6.56 -0.69
N HIS A 150 -8.67 6.45 0.53
CA HIS A 150 -8.70 5.21 1.28
C HIS A 150 -9.95 5.16 2.16
N CYS A 151 -10.58 4.01 2.32
CA CYS A 151 -11.79 3.84 3.12
C CYS A 151 -11.67 2.65 4.05
N ASP A 152 -11.91 2.88 5.34
CA ASP A 152 -11.89 1.85 6.37
C ASP A 152 -13.27 1.57 6.93
N THR A 153 -13.46 0.35 7.39
CA THR A 153 -14.60 0.00 8.24
C THR A 153 -14.28 0.40 9.69
N ILE A 154 -14.94 1.44 10.20
CA ILE A 154 -14.79 1.87 11.59
C ILE A 154 -15.81 1.14 12.47
N TYR A 155 -15.32 0.50 13.53
CA TYR A 155 -16.14 -0.18 14.53
C TYR A 155 -16.38 0.74 15.72
N LYS A 156 -17.62 0.77 16.20
CA LYS A 156 -17.99 1.47 17.43
C LYS A 156 -18.78 0.54 18.34
N TYR A 157 -18.35 0.54 19.60
CA TYR A 157 -18.95 -0.26 20.64
C TYR A 157 -19.67 0.63 21.65
N PHE A 158 -20.94 0.34 21.91
CA PHE A 158 -21.71 1.01 22.96
C PHE A 158 -22.46 -0.03 23.81
N SER A 159 -21.80 -0.49 24.87
CA SER A 159 -22.30 -1.50 25.82
C SER A 159 -22.66 -2.85 25.18
N ILE A 160 -23.87 -3.01 24.64
CA ILE A 160 -24.35 -4.27 24.02
C ILE A 160 -24.58 -4.13 22.51
N PHE A 161 -24.35 -2.93 21.97
CA PHE A 161 -24.56 -2.64 20.56
C PHE A 161 -23.22 -2.39 19.89
N GLU A 162 -22.96 -3.17 18.85
CA GLU A 162 -21.90 -2.91 17.89
C GLU A 162 -22.54 -2.30 16.64
N TYR A 163 -21.91 -1.26 16.12
CA TYR A 163 -22.19 -0.81 14.76
C TYR A 163 -20.90 -0.44 14.07
N SER A 164 -20.87 -0.70 12.77
CA SER A 164 -19.76 -0.36 11.91
C SER A 164 -20.22 0.55 10.78
N TYR A 165 -19.32 1.41 10.31
CA TYR A 165 -19.58 2.30 9.18
C TYR A 165 -18.31 2.51 8.37
N ILE A 166 -18.47 2.80 7.09
CA ILE A 166 -17.35 3.15 6.23
C ILE A 166 -16.97 4.61 6.46
N HIS A 167 -15.70 4.86 6.72
CA HIS A 167 -15.12 6.20 6.76
C HIS A 167 -14.02 6.29 5.71
N CYS A 168 -14.11 7.30 4.85
CA CYS A 168 -13.16 7.52 3.76
C CYS A 168 -12.37 8.78 4.03
N GLY A 169 -11.05 8.73 3.81
CA GLY A 169 -10.15 9.85 3.99
C GLY A 169 -8.77 9.57 3.41
N LYS A 170 -7.79 10.25 3.97
CA LYS A 170 -6.37 10.02 3.74
C LYS A 170 -5.99 8.59 4.10
N ASP A 171 -5.04 8.08 3.33
CA ASP A 171 -4.49 6.73 3.47
C ASP A 171 -3.65 6.61 4.73
N TYR A 172 -3.28 5.38 5.08
CA TYR A 172 -2.33 5.15 6.15
C TYR A 172 -1.00 5.87 5.89
N GLU A 173 -0.36 6.34 6.94
CA GLU A 173 0.95 7.02 6.90
C GLU A 173 0.97 8.38 6.15
N GLU A 174 -0.15 8.79 5.57
CA GLU A 174 -0.32 10.13 5.00
C GLU A 174 -0.38 11.18 6.12
N PRO A 175 0.33 12.32 6.01
CA PRO A 175 0.31 13.36 7.03
C PRO A 175 -1.08 13.98 7.22
N CYS A 176 -1.44 14.24 8.48
CA CYS A 176 -2.77 14.69 8.88
C CYS A 176 -2.70 15.72 10.03
N ASN A 177 -3.77 16.50 10.20
CA ASN A 177 -3.90 17.41 11.35
C ASN A 177 -5.04 17.04 12.29
N LYS A 178 -5.96 16.19 11.84
CA LYS A 178 -7.17 15.80 12.56
C LYS A 178 -7.53 14.37 12.23
N ASN A 179 -8.06 13.66 13.23
CA ASN A 179 -8.58 12.29 13.09
C ASN A 179 -9.52 12.12 11.90
N SER A 180 -10.45 13.07 11.71
CA SER A 180 -11.43 13.02 10.62
C SER A 180 -10.84 13.13 9.21
N GLU A 181 -9.57 13.52 9.07
CA GLU A 181 -8.92 13.52 7.75
C GLU A 181 -8.54 12.11 7.31
N CYS A 182 -8.31 11.19 8.25
CA CYS A 182 -7.82 9.84 7.99
C CYS A 182 -8.96 8.86 7.77
N SER A 183 -8.79 7.89 6.88
CA SER A 183 -9.75 6.79 6.69
C SER A 183 -10.02 6.05 8.00
N SER A 184 -8.98 5.75 8.78
CA SER A 184 -9.03 5.10 10.10
C SER A 184 -9.63 5.97 11.19
N ASN A 185 -9.94 7.24 10.91
CA ASN A 185 -10.42 8.23 11.88
C ASN A 185 -9.47 8.40 13.08
N GLU A 186 -8.16 8.20 12.85
CA GLU A 186 -7.10 8.33 13.85
C GLU A 186 -5.87 8.96 13.19
N CYS A 187 -5.49 10.11 13.72
CA CYS A 187 -4.33 10.89 13.31
C CYS A 187 -3.42 11.06 14.52
N GLY A 188 -2.16 10.66 14.39
CA GLY A 188 -1.19 10.85 15.46
C GLY A 188 0.18 10.27 15.15
N GLY A 189 1.19 10.80 15.81
CA GLY A 189 2.55 10.29 15.78
C GLY A 189 3.40 10.92 16.87
N THR A 190 4.67 10.51 16.98
CA THR A 190 5.61 11.10 17.95
C THR A 190 6.30 12.34 17.37
N ASP A 191 6.68 12.28 16.11
CA ASP A 191 7.47 13.34 15.44
C ASP A 191 6.65 14.05 14.35
N ILE A 192 5.83 13.30 13.62
CA ILE A 192 4.94 13.79 12.57
C ILE A 192 3.58 13.10 12.74
N ASP A 193 2.50 13.87 12.76
CA ASP A 193 1.15 13.34 12.80
C ASP A 193 0.79 12.74 11.44
N ILE A 194 0.56 11.43 11.44
CA ILE A 194 0.20 10.63 10.27
C ILE A 194 -1.05 9.81 10.55
N CYS A 195 -1.73 9.40 9.48
CA CYS A 195 -2.89 8.53 9.60
C CYS A 195 -2.49 7.13 10.06
N SER A 196 -3.21 6.62 11.07
CA SER A 196 -2.90 5.33 11.70
C SER A 196 -3.22 4.16 10.77
N LEU A 197 -2.31 3.18 10.71
CA LEU A 197 -2.47 1.86 10.07
C LEU A 197 -3.48 0.96 10.79
N SER A 198 -3.76 1.24 12.07
CA SER A 198 -4.62 0.39 12.87
C SER A 198 -6.03 0.94 12.93
N VAL A 199 -6.99 0.15 12.46
CA VAL A 199 -8.38 0.30 12.86
C VAL A 199 -8.59 -0.57 14.10
N LYS A 200 -9.26 -0.06 15.13
CA LYS A 200 -9.60 -0.84 16.32
C LYS A 200 -10.64 -1.89 15.95
N GLU A 201 -10.19 -3.11 15.68
CA GLU A 201 -11.07 -4.26 15.41
C GLU A 201 -11.63 -4.84 16.72
N PRO A 202 -12.89 -5.32 16.72
CA PRO A 202 -13.45 -6.14 17.80
C PRO A 202 -12.60 -7.38 18.06
N SER A 203 -12.63 -7.89 19.30
CA SER A 203 -11.92 -9.12 19.64
C SER A 203 -12.76 -10.35 19.31
N ASP A 204 -12.16 -11.42 18.79
CA ASP A 204 -12.85 -12.71 18.52
C ASP A 204 -13.53 -13.32 19.78
N SER A 205 -13.15 -12.86 20.98
CA SER A 205 -13.84 -13.24 22.23
C SER A 205 -15.25 -12.65 22.38
N ASP A 206 -15.62 -11.66 21.56
CA ASP A 206 -16.93 -11.00 21.62
C ASP A 206 -17.98 -11.68 20.73
N GLU A 207 -17.59 -12.44 19.69
CA GLU A 207 -18.52 -13.20 18.84
C GLU A 207 -19.20 -14.37 19.59
N ASN A 208 -18.50 -15.00 20.53
CA ASN A 208 -18.97 -16.20 21.23
C ASN A 208 -20.01 -15.95 22.35
N GLN A 209 -20.40 -14.71 22.63
CA GLN A 209 -21.43 -14.42 23.64
C GLN A 209 -22.87 -14.39 23.10
N PHE A 210 -23.09 -14.23 21.79
CA PHE A 210 -24.43 -13.91 21.27
C PHE A 210 -25.17 -15.07 20.57
N GLU A 211 -24.51 -16.17 20.21
CA GLU A 211 -25.22 -17.39 19.73
C GLU A 211 -26.10 -18.06 20.81
N LYS A 212 -26.06 -17.59 22.06
CA LYS A 212 -26.85 -18.15 23.17
C LYS A 212 -28.17 -17.44 23.49
N ILE A 213 -28.53 -16.36 22.81
CA ILE A 213 -29.72 -15.56 23.19
C ILE A 213 -30.91 -15.71 22.22
N GLU A 214 -30.77 -16.40 21.08
CA GLU A 214 -31.94 -16.80 20.28
C GLU A 214 -32.38 -18.24 20.56
N LYS A 215 -33.09 -18.43 21.68
CA LYS A 215 -34.06 -19.53 21.88
C LYS A 215 -35.26 -19.07 22.69
#